data_AF-A0A7C5KS42-F1
#
_entry.id   AF-A0A7C5KS42-F1
#
_cell.length_a   1.000
_cell.length_b   1.000
_cell.length_c   1.000
_cell.angle_alpha   90.00
_cell.angle_beta   90.00
_cell.angle_gamma   90.00
#
_symmetry.space_group_name_H-M   'P 1'
#
loop_
_entity.id
_entity.type
_entity.pdbx_description
1 polymer ?
#
loop_
_entity_poly.entity_id
_entity_poly.type
_entity_poly.pdbx_seq_one_letter_code
_entity_poly.pdbx_strand_id
1 'polypeptide(L)'
;MTTKQQYHNRIFVVMAVLSAAGLLLVAQLARWQIFQHDEFVALAKEQNQREIELKASRGRIFDSNNHLLAANDFVYEVSASPQIINDPYETTDRLYRLLNIPRETLLDGLLSNALWIPLTRSAPRDAGETLREWDITGIEVNPRSRRAYPEGTLAAQLIGFVNDNNDGYYGLEGYYDKVLRGASGKQEGEHGPFGDLIPLGEFDIVPPKEGADLHLTVNRAIQQAMEDELYQAVQRYGAESGVVVVLNPKTGALLASANWPAYNPNDFAQTDAAYYINNTVSWPYEPGSVFKIVTMAAALDSGTVGPGTTVRDEGVLEYGGQTIYDSDRQAHGVVDMTTVLAKSLNIGTAQIAIAMGAEKFYTYVRRFGFGRLTEIDLYGETPGTVKIPGDPYWYESALATNSFGQGIAVTPIQMTAAVAAVANGGLLMKPYVVQKVV
;
A
#
# COMPACT_ATOMS: atom_id res chain seq x y z
N MET A 1 -7.18 4.36 100.21
CA MET A 1 -6.97 4.54 98.75
C MET A 1 -5.72 5.36 98.56
N THR A 2 -4.60 4.68 98.30
CA THR A 2 -3.24 5.23 98.28
C THR A 2 -2.88 5.70 96.87
N THR A 3 -2.23 6.86 96.75
CA THR A 3 -1.71 7.47 95.51
C THR A 3 -1.01 6.49 94.56
N LYS A 4 -0.33 5.46 95.10
CA LYS A 4 0.31 4.37 94.33
C LYS A 4 -0.66 3.54 93.46
N GLN A 5 -1.91 3.38 93.90
CA GLN A 5 -2.95 2.64 93.18
C GLN A 5 -3.58 3.46 92.05
N GLN A 6 -3.60 4.80 92.20
CA GLN A 6 -4.02 5.71 91.12
C GLN A 6 -3.00 5.74 89.97
N TYR A 7 -1.70 5.67 90.25
CA TYR A 7 -0.66 5.56 89.20
C TYR A 7 -0.72 4.23 88.45
N HIS A 8 -0.91 3.10 89.15
CA HIS A 8 -1.10 1.79 88.49
C HIS A 8 -2.36 1.76 87.62
N ASN A 9 -3.48 2.33 88.07
CA ASN A 9 -4.71 2.39 87.26
C ASN A 9 -4.52 3.28 86.03
N ARG A 10 -3.79 4.41 86.13
CA ARG A 10 -3.48 5.26 84.97
C ARG A 10 -2.58 4.57 83.96
N ILE A 11 -1.54 3.87 84.41
CA ILE A 11 -0.65 3.09 83.54
C ILE A 11 -1.42 1.95 82.86
N PHE A 12 -2.29 1.25 83.60
CA PHE A 12 -3.13 0.18 83.04
C PHE A 12 -4.09 0.71 81.98
N VAL A 13 -4.73 1.87 82.21
CA VAL A 13 -5.59 2.53 81.21
C VAL A 13 -4.79 2.92 79.97
N VAL A 14 -3.60 3.50 80.13
CA VAL A 14 -2.73 3.85 78.98
C VAL A 14 -2.31 2.59 78.21
N MET A 15 -1.90 1.52 78.90
CA MET A 15 -1.56 0.24 78.26
C MET A 15 -2.76 -0.38 77.55
N ALA A 16 -3.95 -0.31 78.15
CA ALA A 16 -5.18 -0.82 77.53
C ALA A 16 -5.55 -0.02 76.28
N VAL A 17 -5.42 1.31 76.31
CA VAL A 17 -5.67 2.18 75.15
C VAL A 17 -4.66 1.91 74.04
N LEU A 18 -3.36 1.80 74.36
CA LEU A 18 -2.32 1.49 73.38
C LEU A 18 -2.49 0.08 72.80
N SER A 19 -2.87 -0.90 73.61
CA SER A 19 -3.14 -2.27 73.16
C SER A 19 -4.37 -2.32 72.26
N ALA A 20 -5.44 -1.58 72.60
CA ALA A 20 -6.62 -1.45 71.76
C ALA A 20 -6.30 -0.77 70.43
N ALA A 21 -5.49 0.30 70.43
CA ALA A 21 -5.03 0.95 69.22
C ALA A 21 -4.17 0.00 68.36
N GLY A 22 -3.27 -0.78 68.98
CA GLY A 22 -2.47 -1.80 68.31
C GLY A 22 -3.34 -2.88 67.66
N LEU A 23 -4.35 -3.37 68.38
CA LEU A 23 -5.32 -4.35 67.84
C LEU A 23 -6.11 -3.78 66.65
N LEU A 24 -6.49 -2.50 66.69
CA LEU A 24 -7.15 -1.84 65.56
C LEU A 24 -6.25 -1.75 64.33
N LEU A 25 -4.95 -1.45 64.51
CA LEU A 25 -3.99 -1.43 63.39
C LEU A 25 -3.76 -2.83 62.82
N VAL A 26 -3.66 -3.86 63.66
CA VAL A 26 -3.56 -5.26 63.20
C VAL A 26 -4.82 -5.69 62.46
N ALA A 27 -6.00 -5.32 62.96
CA ALA A 27 -7.27 -5.59 62.27
C ALA A 27 -7.35 -4.87 60.92
N GLN A 28 -6.87 -3.63 60.84
CA GLN A 28 -6.80 -2.88 59.58
C GLN A 28 -5.79 -3.51 58.60
N LEU A 29 -4.64 -3.97 59.10
CA LEU A 29 -3.65 -4.67 58.27
C LEU A 29 -4.21 -5.99 57.75
N ALA A 30 -4.90 -6.77 58.60
CA ALA A 30 -5.58 -7.99 58.19
C ALA A 30 -6.69 -7.72 57.17
N ARG A 31 -7.42 -6.60 57.30
CA ARG A 31 -8.40 -6.13 56.31
C ARG A 31 -7.76 -5.96 54.93
N TRP A 32 -6.61 -5.28 54.85
CA TRP A 32 -5.89 -5.08 53.59
C TRP A 32 -5.22 -6.34 53.05
N GLN A 33 -4.51 -7.08 53.91
CA GLN A 33 -3.66 -8.20 53.51
C GLN A 33 -4.41 -9.51 53.31
N ILE A 34 -5.59 -9.69 53.90
CA ILE A 34 -6.35 -10.95 53.83
C ILE A 34 -7.68 -10.74 53.10
N PHE A 35 -8.50 -9.79 53.57
CA PHE A 35 -9.86 -9.62 53.02
C PHE A 35 -9.87 -8.87 51.69
N GLN A 36 -8.93 -7.94 51.48
CA GLN A 36 -8.79 -7.17 50.25
C GLN A 36 -7.53 -7.55 49.46
N HIS A 37 -6.92 -8.70 49.76
CA HIS A 37 -5.70 -9.15 49.09
C HIS A 37 -5.87 -9.18 47.58
N ASP A 38 -6.90 -9.90 47.11
CA ASP A 38 -7.14 -10.11 45.68
C ASP A 38 -7.41 -8.79 44.95
N GLU A 39 -8.11 -7.85 45.59
CA GLU A 39 -8.41 -6.51 45.06
C GLU A 39 -7.12 -5.68 44.89
N PHE A 40 -6.27 -5.63 45.92
CA PHE A 40 -5.01 -4.87 45.86
C PHE A 40 -3.97 -5.53 44.96
N VAL A 41 -3.95 -6.86 44.86
CA VAL A 41 -3.11 -7.58 43.91
C VAL A 41 -3.56 -7.31 42.47
N ALA A 42 -4.88 -7.29 42.20
CA ALA A 42 -5.38 -6.95 40.87
C ALA A 42 -5.03 -5.50 40.46
N LEU A 43 -5.22 -4.54 41.36
CA LEU A 43 -4.81 -3.14 41.14
C LEU A 43 -3.29 -2.99 40.95
N ALA A 44 -2.49 -3.72 41.73
CA ALA A 44 -1.04 -3.72 41.58
C ALA A 44 -0.59 -4.35 40.25
N LYS A 45 -1.26 -5.43 39.81
CA LYS A 45 -1.02 -6.03 38.49
C LYS A 45 -1.39 -5.06 37.38
N GLU A 46 -2.56 -4.44 37.42
CA GLU A 46 -2.98 -3.45 36.41
C GLU A 46 -2.03 -2.24 36.35
N GLN A 47 -1.49 -1.80 37.50
CA GLN A 47 -0.58 -0.66 37.57
C GLN A 47 0.87 -1.00 37.15
N ASN A 48 1.33 -2.22 37.43
CA ASN A 48 2.72 -2.64 37.21
C ASN A 48 2.92 -3.46 35.93
N GLN A 49 1.85 -4.04 35.37
CA GLN A 49 1.88 -4.73 34.08
C GLN A 49 1.86 -3.69 32.97
N ARG A 50 2.97 -3.58 32.24
CA ARG A 50 3.00 -2.86 30.98
C ARG A 50 2.97 -3.85 29.85
N GLU A 51 2.08 -3.61 28.90
CA GLU A 51 2.08 -4.32 27.62
C GLU A 51 3.09 -3.63 26.69
N ILE A 52 4.09 -4.38 26.24
CA ILE A 52 5.00 -3.97 25.18
C ILE A 52 4.60 -4.70 23.91
N GLU A 53 4.29 -3.94 22.86
CA GLU A 53 4.05 -4.51 21.54
C GLU A 53 5.36 -5.02 20.93
N LEU A 54 5.40 -6.31 20.61
CA LEU A 54 6.50 -6.92 19.85
C LEU A 54 6.14 -6.84 18.36
N LYS A 55 6.69 -5.86 17.65
CA LYS A 55 6.39 -5.65 16.23
C LYS A 55 6.88 -6.83 15.37
N ALA A 56 6.01 -7.34 14.49
CA ALA A 56 6.38 -8.32 13.49
C ALA A 56 7.19 -7.68 12.35
N SER A 57 8.12 -8.42 11.75
CA SER A 57 8.78 -7.98 10.53
C SER A 57 7.82 -8.13 9.35
N ARG A 58 7.79 -7.10 8.52
CA ARG A 58 6.98 -7.10 7.30
C ARG A 58 7.59 -8.06 6.26
N GLY A 59 6.77 -8.86 5.59
CA GLY A 59 7.21 -9.78 4.55
C GLY A 59 7.94 -9.07 3.40
N ARG A 60 8.88 -9.75 2.77
CA ARG A 60 9.69 -9.25 1.65
C ARG A 60 8.93 -9.45 0.33
N ILE A 61 9.30 -8.66 -0.68
CA ILE A 61 8.75 -8.79 -2.03
C ILE A 61 9.88 -9.15 -2.97
N PHE A 62 9.69 -10.21 -3.75
CA PHE A 62 10.66 -10.74 -4.70
C PHE A 62 10.09 -10.79 -6.11
N ASP A 63 10.94 -10.56 -7.12
CA ASP A 63 10.58 -10.85 -8.51
C ASP A 63 10.49 -12.36 -8.78
N SER A 64 10.10 -12.73 -10.01
CA SER A 64 9.98 -14.12 -10.47
C SER A 64 11.29 -14.93 -10.43
N ASN A 65 12.45 -14.26 -10.33
CA ASN A 65 13.78 -14.88 -10.23
C ASN A 65 14.39 -14.75 -8.83
N ASN A 66 13.59 -14.37 -7.82
CA ASN A 66 14.00 -14.14 -6.43
C ASN A 66 14.94 -12.93 -6.19
N HIS A 67 14.94 -11.94 -7.08
CA HIS A 67 15.56 -10.64 -6.79
C HIS A 67 14.69 -9.87 -5.80
N LEU A 68 15.34 -9.24 -4.82
CA LEU A 68 14.67 -8.50 -3.77
C LEU A 68 14.20 -7.13 -4.28
N LEU A 69 12.89 -6.89 -4.21
CA LEU A 69 12.26 -5.63 -4.63
C LEU A 69 11.86 -4.74 -3.44
N ALA A 70 11.45 -5.36 -2.33
CA ALA A 70 11.16 -4.66 -1.08
C ALA A 70 11.57 -5.51 0.13
N ALA A 71 12.16 -4.86 1.12
CA ALA A 71 12.60 -5.50 2.36
C ALA A 71 12.54 -4.54 3.54
N ASN A 72 12.79 -5.06 4.74
CA ASN A 72 13.02 -4.21 5.90
C ASN A 72 14.52 -4.00 6.06
N ASP A 73 14.90 -2.74 6.28
CA ASP A 73 16.17 -2.33 6.82
C ASP A 73 15.92 -1.72 8.20
N PHE A 74 16.96 -1.25 8.87
CA PHE A 74 16.79 -0.45 10.07
C PHE A 74 17.61 0.83 10.03
N VAL A 75 17.03 1.85 10.64
CA VAL A 75 17.63 3.15 10.93
C VAL A 75 17.61 3.35 12.43
N TYR A 76 18.20 4.43 12.91
CA TYR A 76 18.09 4.82 14.32
C TYR A 76 17.18 6.04 14.47
N GLU A 77 16.27 5.97 15.44
CA GLU A 77 15.63 7.14 16.01
C GLU A 77 16.55 7.67 17.12
N VAL A 78 16.85 8.95 17.04
CA VAL A 78 17.69 9.65 18.02
C VAL A 78 16.83 10.72 18.68
N SER A 79 16.78 10.67 20.00
CA SER A 79 16.03 11.60 20.83
C SER A 79 16.89 12.14 21.95
N ALA A 80 16.48 13.26 22.53
CA ALA A 80 17.19 13.90 23.62
C ALA A 80 16.25 14.18 24.80
N SER A 81 16.82 14.14 26.00
CA SER A 81 16.23 14.56 27.26
C SER A 81 17.04 15.76 27.78
N PRO A 82 16.74 16.97 27.30
CA PRO A 82 17.54 18.18 27.54
C PRO A 82 17.93 18.42 29.00
N GLN A 83 17.01 18.13 29.93
CA GLN A 83 17.17 18.41 31.37
C GLN A 83 18.27 17.59 32.06
N ILE A 84 18.76 16.51 31.43
CA ILE A 84 19.80 15.65 31.98
C ILE A 84 21.09 15.67 31.15
N ILE A 85 21.15 16.51 30.10
CA ILE A 85 22.35 16.70 29.29
C ILE A 85 23.32 17.61 30.04
N ASN A 86 24.55 17.15 30.24
CA ASN A 86 25.57 17.89 30.99
C ASN A 86 26.07 19.14 30.27
N ASP A 87 26.41 19.03 28.98
CA ASP A 87 26.88 20.14 28.14
C ASP A 87 26.14 20.14 26.79
N PRO A 88 25.08 20.95 26.64
CA PRO A 88 24.34 21.07 25.39
C PRO A 88 25.18 21.58 24.22
N TYR A 89 26.21 22.40 24.44
CA TYR A 89 27.04 22.98 23.38
C TYR A 89 27.99 21.94 22.80
N GLU A 90 28.70 21.21 23.66
CA GLU A 90 29.58 20.12 23.24
C GLU A 90 28.77 19.01 22.55
N THR A 91 27.63 18.65 23.14
CA THR A 91 26.71 17.63 22.58
C THR A 91 26.28 18.04 21.18
N THR A 92 25.87 19.30 20.98
CA THR A 92 25.53 19.83 19.65
C THR A 92 26.70 19.70 18.67
N ASP A 93 27.92 20.06 19.07
CA ASP A 93 29.09 20.03 18.20
C ASP A 93 29.46 18.61 17.73
N ARG A 94 29.19 17.60 18.56
CA ARG A 94 29.37 16.18 18.21
C ARG A 94 28.29 15.67 17.25
N LEU A 95 27.04 16.05 17.48
CA LEU A 95 25.87 15.49 16.80
C LEU A 95 25.57 16.13 15.43
N TYR A 96 25.82 17.44 15.24
CA TYR A 96 25.29 18.16 14.08
C TYR A 96 25.79 17.62 12.72
N ARG A 97 27.07 17.24 12.63
CA ARG A 97 27.65 16.63 11.40
C ARG A 97 27.17 15.20 11.20
N LEU A 98 27.07 14.45 12.29
CA LEU A 98 26.74 13.03 12.26
C LEU A 98 25.29 12.80 11.85
N LEU A 99 24.37 13.63 12.35
CA LEU A 99 22.95 13.57 12.03
C LEU A 99 22.55 14.41 10.81
N ASN A 100 23.46 15.20 10.26
CA ASN A 100 23.19 16.16 9.18
C ASN A 100 22.03 17.13 9.53
N ILE A 101 21.99 17.60 10.78
CA ILE A 101 20.99 18.56 11.28
C ILE A 101 21.68 19.92 11.45
N PRO A 102 21.05 21.04 11.04
CA PRO A 102 21.60 22.37 11.30
C PRO A 102 21.93 22.57 12.77
N ARG A 103 23.13 23.08 13.05
CA ARG A 103 23.65 23.25 14.42
C ARG A 103 22.71 24.06 15.31
N GLU A 104 22.12 25.12 14.76
CA GLU A 104 21.19 26.02 15.47
C GLU A 104 19.93 25.27 15.91
N THR A 105 19.27 24.55 14.99
CA THR A 105 18.08 23.73 15.27
C THR A 105 18.34 22.71 16.37
N LEU A 106 19.51 22.07 16.33
CA LEU A 106 19.89 21.08 17.34
C LEU A 106 20.13 21.74 18.71
N LEU A 107 20.91 22.83 18.76
CA LEU A 107 21.21 23.54 20.00
C LEU A 107 19.95 24.08 20.67
N ASP A 108 19.04 24.67 19.91
CA ASP A 108 17.76 25.18 20.41
C ASP A 108 16.93 24.07 21.07
N GLY A 109 16.91 22.88 20.47
CA GLY A 109 16.29 21.70 21.06
C GLY A 109 16.96 21.30 22.38
N LEU A 110 18.30 21.19 22.39
CA LEU A 110 19.05 20.75 23.57
C LEU A 110 19.05 21.76 24.73
N LEU A 111 18.81 23.05 24.47
CA LEU A 111 18.65 24.08 25.50
C LEU A 111 17.21 24.22 26.00
N SER A 112 16.26 23.49 25.42
CA SER A 112 14.84 23.60 25.78
C SER A 112 14.52 23.02 27.16
N ASN A 113 13.40 23.47 27.74
CA ASN A 113 12.88 22.92 29.00
C ASN A 113 12.02 21.66 28.81
N ALA A 114 12.06 21.05 27.62
CA ALA A 114 11.32 19.83 27.34
C ALA A 114 11.93 18.64 28.10
N LEU A 115 11.08 17.74 28.58
CA LEU A 115 11.52 16.49 29.20
C LEU A 115 12.10 15.51 28.17
N TRP A 116 11.59 15.56 26.93
CA TRP A 116 11.99 14.71 25.82
C TRP A 116 11.72 15.41 24.48
N ILE A 117 12.63 15.28 23.51
CA ILE A 117 12.49 15.76 22.14
C ILE A 117 13.01 14.74 21.13
N PRO A 118 12.32 14.50 20.00
CA PRO A 118 12.87 13.73 18.89
C PRO A 118 13.83 14.61 18.09
N LEU A 119 15.07 14.15 17.86
CA LEU A 119 16.04 14.84 17.02
C LEU A 119 15.91 14.39 15.56
N THR A 120 15.85 13.08 15.32
CA THR A 120 15.61 12.49 14.00
C THR A 120 15.05 11.08 14.13
N ARG A 121 14.24 10.65 13.15
CA ARG A 121 13.62 9.31 13.10
C ARG A 121 14.30 8.35 12.11
N SER A 122 15.33 8.83 11.43
CA SER A 122 15.93 8.14 10.28
C SER A 122 17.45 8.32 10.21
N ALA A 123 18.11 8.41 11.37
CA ALA A 123 19.57 8.46 11.42
C ALA A 123 20.17 7.23 10.71
N PRO A 124 21.14 7.43 9.81
CA PRO A 124 21.89 6.33 9.19
C PRO A 124 22.45 5.36 10.23
N ARG A 125 22.61 4.10 9.84
CA ARG A 125 23.06 3.02 10.72
C ARG A 125 24.40 3.34 11.39
N ASP A 126 25.38 3.77 10.61
CA ASP A 126 26.71 4.17 11.06
C ASP A 126 26.65 5.32 12.08
N ALA A 127 25.80 6.31 11.83
CA ALA A 127 25.56 7.40 12.76
C ALA A 127 24.95 6.92 14.08
N GLY A 128 23.94 6.06 14.03
CA GLY A 128 23.29 5.53 15.24
C GLY A 128 24.16 4.57 16.04
N GLU A 129 24.94 3.70 15.37
CA GLU A 129 25.92 2.82 16.03
C GLU A 129 26.99 3.66 16.74
N THR A 130 27.53 4.69 16.07
CA THR A 130 28.49 5.62 16.69
C THR A 130 27.91 6.33 17.91
N LEU A 131 26.66 6.82 17.83
CA LEU A 131 26.01 7.49 18.96
C LEU A 131 25.76 6.55 20.15
N ARG A 132 25.45 5.27 19.88
CA ARG A 132 25.32 4.25 20.93
C ARG A 132 26.64 3.98 21.64
N GLU A 133 27.76 4.01 20.93
CA GLU A 133 29.09 3.85 21.53
C GLU A 133 29.50 5.04 22.40
N TRP A 134 29.04 6.25 22.09
CA TRP A 134 29.37 7.45 22.86
C TRP A 134 28.66 7.53 24.21
N ASP A 135 27.54 6.82 24.38
CA ASP A 135 26.74 6.75 25.62
C ASP A 135 26.52 8.13 26.27
N ILE A 136 26.12 9.11 25.44
CA ILE A 136 25.96 10.49 25.89
C ILE A 136 24.72 10.57 26.80
N THR A 137 24.92 11.00 28.05
CA THR A 137 23.84 11.21 29.00
C THR A 137 22.76 12.14 28.42
N GLY A 138 21.52 11.66 28.42
CA GLY A 138 20.39 12.40 27.87
C GLY A 138 20.20 12.26 26.37
N ILE A 139 20.98 11.44 25.66
CA ILE A 139 20.71 11.05 24.26
C ILE A 139 20.27 9.60 24.23
N GLU A 140 19.12 9.35 23.62
CA GLU A 140 18.55 8.02 23.43
C GLU A 140 18.64 7.62 21.97
N VAL A 141 19.10 6.40 21.70
CA VAL A 141 19.32 5.89 20.34
C VAL A 141 18.69 4.52 20.19
N ASN A 142 17.56 4.47 19.50
CA ASN A 142 16.72 3.28 19.38
C ASN A 142 16.66 2.80 17.92
N PRO A 143 16.89 1.50 17.66
CA PRO A 143 16.74 0.95 16.31
C PRO A 143 15.26 0.99 15.93
N ARG A 144 15.00 1.42 14.69
CA ARG A 144 13.68 1.52 14.11
C ARG A 144 13.69 0.80 12.76
N SER A 145 12.79 -0.16 12.60
CA SER A 145 12.57 -0.82 11.32
C SER A 145 12.06 0.19 10.29
N ARG A 146 12.64 0.18 9.10
CA ARG A 146 12.26 1.01 7.96
C ARG A 146 12.16 0.14 6.72
N ARG A 147 11.09 0.33 5.95
CA ARG A 147 10.94 -0.33 4.66
C ARG A 147 11.91 0.26 3.64
N ALA A 148 12.60 -0.60 2.90
CA ALA A 148 13.58 -0.24 1.90
C ALA A 148 13.24 -0.89 0.56
N TYR A 149 13.43 -0.13 -0.52
CA TYR A 149 13.21 -0.55 -1.90
C TYR A 149 14.54 -0.46 -2.66
N PRO A 150 15.33 -1.54 -2.73
CA PRO A 150 16.72 -1.50 -3.24
C PRO A 150 16.85 -1.04 -4.69
N GLU A 151 15.80 -1.22 -5.49
CA GLU A 151 15.78 -0.87 -6.91
C GLU A 151 15.31 0.58 -7.17
N GLY A 152 15.06 1.37 -6.12
CA GLY A 152 14.63 2.75 -6.24
C GLY A 152 13.30 2.86 -7.01
N THR A 153 13.33 3.49 -8.18
CA THR A 153 12.13 3.78 -8.99
C THR A 153 11.55 2.56 -9.70
N LEU A 154 12.31 1.46 -9.81
CA LEU A 154 11.88 0.28 -10.56
C LEU A 154 10.59 -0.31 -9.97
N ALA A 155 9.57 -0.45 -10.81
CA ALA A 155 8.25 -0.97 -10.44
C ALA A 155 7.57 -0.21 -9.29
N ALA A 156 7.89 1.06 -9.05
CA ALA A 156 7.43 1.81 -7.87
C ALA A 156 5.90 1.86 -7.73
N GLN A 157 5.13 2.10 -8.81
CA GLN A 157 3.66 2.07 -8.75
C GLN A 157 3.08 0.67 -8.59
N LEU A 158 3.81 -0.35 -9.04
CA LEU A 158 3.39 -1.74 -8.88
C LEU A 158 3.58 -2.19 -7.42
N ILE A 159 4.74 -1.87 -6.84
CA ILE A 159 5.09 -2.22 -5.46
C ILE A 159 4.28 -1.36 -4.48
N GLY A 160 4.18 -0.06 -4.68
CA GLY A 160 3.63 0.88 -3.70
C GLY A 160 4.68 1.28 -2.66
N PHE A 161 4.23 1.78 -1.52
CA PHE A 161 5.11 2.16 -0.41
C PHE A 161 4.47 1.85 0.95
N VAL A 162 5.22 2.08 2.04
CA VAL A 162 4.67 2.05 3.40
C VAL A 162 5.01 3.36 4.11
N ASN A 163 4.14 3.80 5.00
CA ASN A 163 4.38 4.98 5.82
C ASN A 163 5.30 4.66 7.03
N ASP A 164 5.54 5.68 7.85
CA ASP A 164 6.31 5.57 9.09
C ASP A 164 5.71 4.60 10.14
N ASN A 165 4.41 4.32 10.07
CA ASN A 165 3.71 3.38 10.95
C ASN A 165 3.73 1.95 10.41
N ASN A 166 4.44 1.70 9.30
CA ASN A 166 4.46 0.42 8.60
C ASN A 166 3.11 0.02 7.98
N ASP A 167 2.28 1.02 7.63
CA ASP A 167 1.06 0.85 6.86
C ASP A 167 1.35 0.92 5.37
N GLY A 168 0.95 -0.11 4.62
CA GLY A 168 1.09 -0.17 3.19
C GLY A 168 0.05 0.67 2.44
N TYR A 169 0.51 1.37 1.40
CA TYR A 169 -0.32 2.19 0.53
C TYR A 169 0.04 1.94 -0.94
N TYR A 170 -1.00 1.93 -1.79
CA TYR A 170 -0.90 1.71 -3.23
C TYR A 170 -0.24 0.38 -3.60
N GLY A 171 -0.30 0.02 -4.89
CA GLY A 171 0.35 -1.18 -5.42
C GLY A 171 0.08 -2.46 -4.61
N LEU A 172 1.12 -3.27 -4.46
CA LEU A 172 1.14 -4.50 -3.68
C LEU A 172 1.24 -4.26 -2.17
N GLU A 173 1.99 -3.25 -1.74
CA GLU A 173 2.14 -2.90 -0.32
C GLU A 173 0.77 -2.59 0.31
N GLY A 174 -0.08 -1.83 -0.39
CA GLY A 174 -1.44 -1.53 0.03
C GLY A 174 -2.41 -2.69 -0.15
N TYR A 175 -2.36 -3.42 -1.27
CA TYR A 175 -3.28 -4.55 -1.50
C TYR A 175 -3.05 -5.70 -0.52
N TYR A 176 -1.77 -6.06 -0.29
CA TYR A 176 -1.35 -7.14 0.59
C TYR A 176 -0.95 -6.67 1.98
N ASP A 177 -1.33 -5.46 2.41
CA ASP A 177 -0.88 -4.87 3.68
C ASP A 177 -1.08 -5.81 4.87
N LYS A 178 -2.25 -6.43 4.98
CA LYS A 178 -2.55 -7.40 6.05
C LYS A 178 -1.68 -8.65 6.01
N VAL A 179 -1.31 -9.11 4.82
CA VAL A 179 -0.49 -10.32 4.60
C VAL A 179 0.97 -10.01 4.87
N LEU A 180 1.44 -8.87 4.35
CA LEU A 180 2.80 -8.38 4.50
C LEU A 180 3.10 -7.92 5.92
N ARG A 181 2.18 -7.26 6.64
CA ARG A 181 2.47 -6.73 7.99
C ARG A 181 2.69 -7.83 9.03
N GLY A 182 2.09 -9.00 8.85
CA GLY A 182 2.05 -10.03 9.89
C GLY A 182 1.15 -9.63 11.04
N ALA A 183 1.39 -10.20 12.22
CA ALA A 183 0.67 -9.86 13.45
C ALA A 183 1.66 -9.60 14.59
N SER A 184 1.58 -8.43 15.20
CA SER A 184 2.39 -8.09 16.36
C SER A 184 2.14 -9.06 17.51
N GLY A 185 3.22 -9.41 18.20
CA GLY A 185 3.19 -10.09 19.48
C GLY A 185 3.00 -9.10 20.62
N LYS A 186 2.95 -9.64 21.83
CA LYS A 186 2.82 -8.86 23.05
C LYS A 186 3.71 -9.46 24.12
N GLN A 187 4.36 -8.59 24.88
CA GLN A 187 5.05 -8.98 26.10
C GLN A 187 4.40 -8.21 27.25
N GLU A 188 3.76 -8.94 28.16
CA GLU A 188 3.22 -8.41 29.41
C GLU A 188 4.17 -8.77 30.54
N GLY A 189 4.53 -7.78 31.35
CA GLY A 189 5.51 -7.97 32.42
C GLY A 189 5.46 -6.92 33.50
N GLU A 190 6.02 -7.23 34.66
CA GLU A 190 6.23 -6.26 35.72
C GLU A 190 7.42 -5.34 35.40
N HIS A 191 7.16 -4.04 35.39
CA HIS A 191 8.19 -3.02 35.22
C HIS A 191 8.55 -2.38 36.56
N GLY A 192 9.83 -2.07 36.74
CA GLY A 192 10.29 -1.26 37.85
C GLY A 192 9.73 0.16 37.78
N PRO A 193 9.83 0.94 38.88
CA PRO A 193 9.32 2.32 38.94
C PRO A 193 9.97 3.28 37.93
N PHE A 194 11.07 2.88 37.29
CA PHE A 194 11.77 3.64 36.24
C PHE A 194 11.50 3.11 34.82
N GLY A 195 10.67 2.07 34.67
CA GLY A 195 10.25 1.53 33.38
C GLY A 195 11.06 0.33 32.86
N ASP A 196 12.10 -0.11 33.57
CA ASP A 196 12.88 -1.31 33.19
C ASP A 196 12.13 -2.60 33.53
N LEU A 197 12.30 -3.64 32.71
CA LEU A 197 11.77 -4.99 32.99
C LEU A 197 12.40 -5.55 34.26
N ILE A 198 11.59 -6.06 35.20
CA ILE A 198 12.10 -6.74 36.39
C ILE A 198 12.56 -8.16 35.99
N PRO A 199 13.86 -8.49 36.01
CA PRO A 199 14.38 -9.75 35.42
C PRO A 199 13.84 -11.05 36.02
N LEU A 200 13.13 -10.97 37.16
CA LEU A 200 12.53 -12.08 37.90
C LEU A 200 10.99 -12.03 37.93
N GLY A 201 10.36 -11.13 37.17
CA GLY A 201 8.90 -11.03 37.06
C GLY A 201 8.31 -12.18 36.25
N GLU A 202 7.02 -12.49 36.48
CA GLU A 202 6.26 -13.34 35.56
C GLU A 202 5.98 -12.55 34.27
N PHE A 203 6.35 -13.14 33.13
CA PHE A 203 6.14 -12.55 31.82
C PHE A 203 5.25 -13.46 30.97
N ASP A 204 4.20 -12.87 30.40
CA ASP A 204 3.43 -13.52 29.34
C ASP A 204 3.89 -12.97 28.00
N ILE A 205 4.56 -13.83 27.22
CA ILE A 205 5.08 -13.47 25.89
C ILE A 205 4.27 -14.21 24.82
N VAL A 206 3.53 -13.44 24.04
CA VAL A 206 2.97 -13.88 22.77
C VAL A 206 3.95 -13.45 21.67
N PRO A 207 4.68 -14.36 21.03
CA PRO A 207 5.65 -13.99 20.00
C PRO A 207 4.95 -13.38 18.77
N PRO A 208 5.58 -12.42 18.08
CA PRO A 208 5.04 -11.91 16.83
C PRO A 208 4.98 -13.00 15.76
N LYS A 209 3.98 -12.88 14.87
CA LYS A 209 3.92 -13.65 13.63
C LYS A 209 4.40 -12.77 12.49
N GLU A 210 5.56 -13.12 11.95
CA GLU A 210 6.15 -12.45 10.80
C GLU A 210 5.19 -12.39 9.61
N GLY A 211 5.31 -11.33 8.83
CA GLY A 211 4.59 -11.17 7.57
C GLY A 211 5.04 -12.15 6.51
N ALA A 212 4.11 -12.53 5.64
CA ALA A 212 4.39 -13.48 4.57
C ALA A 212 5.13 -12.80 3.40
N ASP A 213 6.07 -13.51 2.78
CA ASP A 213 6.82 -13.04 1.63
C ASP A 213 5.98 -13.16 0.35
N LEU A 214 6.09 -12.19 -0.56
CA LEU A 214 5.45 -12.23 -1.88
C LEU A 214 6.49 -12.56 -2.94
N HIS A 215 6.18 -13.53 -3.80
CA HIS A 215 6.93 -13.77 -5.03
C HIS A 215 6.06 -13.38 -6.22
N LEU A 216 6.55 -12.46 -7.03
CA LEU A 216 5.81 -11.89 -8.15
C LEU A 216 6.00 -12.71 -9.43
N THR A 217 5.09 -12.53 -10.38
CA THR A 217 5.23 -12.96 -11.77
C THR A 217 6.11 -12.01 -12.59
N VAL A 218 6.38 -10.82 -12.03
CA VAL A 218 7.20 -9.76 -12.62
C VAL A 218 8.62 -10.25 -12.84
N ASN A 219 9.18 -9.96 -14.00
CA ASN A 219 10.59 -10.19 -14.28
C ASN A 219 11.33 -8.86 -14.23
N ARG A 220 12.29 -8.73 -13.29
CA ARG A 220 13.07 -7.50 -13.09
C ARG A 220 13.72 -6.98 -14.38
N ALA A 221 14.25 -7.87 -15.23
CA ALA A 221 14.92 -7.46 -16.47
C ALA A 221 13.93 -6.95 -17.53
N ILE A 222 12.74 -7.57 -17.65
CA ILE A 222 11.68 -7.09 -18.54
C ILE A 222 11.16 -5.74 -18.03
N GLN A 223 10.96 -5.62 -16.72
CA GLN A 223 10.51 -4.38 -16.08
C GLN A 223 11.47 -3.22 -16.34
N GLN A 224 12.76 -3.40 -16.10
CA GLN A 224 13.77 -2.36 -16.32
C GLN A 224 13.82 -1.94 -17.80
N ALA A 225 13.92 -2.90 -18.72
CA ALA A 225 13.95 -2.61 -20.15
C ALA A 225 12.70 -1.85 -20.60
N MET A 226 11.54 -2.16 -20.03
CA MET A 226 10.28 -1.50 -20.36
C MET A 226 10.19 -0.08 -19.80
N GLU A 227 10.67 0.17 -18.59
CA GLU A 227 10.75 1.52 -18.02
C GLU A 227 11.74 2.40 -18.79
N ASP A 228 12.88 1.85 -19.22
CA ASP A 228 13.87 2.55 -20.02
C ASP A 228 13.27 2.95 -21.39
N GLU A 229 12.62 2.03 -22.09
CA GLU A 229 11.97 2.31 -23.38
C GLU A 229 10.81 3.31 -23.23
N LEU A 230 10.03 3.20 -22.16
CA LEU A 230 8.95 4.16 -21.88
C LEU A 230 9.50 5.56 -21.62
N TYR A 231 10.57 5.68 -20.82
CA TYR A 231 11.25 6.94 -20.58
C TYR A 231 11.74 7.55 -21.90
N GLN A 232 12.45 6.77 -22.73
CA GLN A 232 12.95 7.24 -24.02
C GLN A 232 11.82 7.67 -24.96
N ALA A 233 10.71 6.94 -24.99
CA ALA A 233 9.54 7.31 -25.79
C ALA A 233 8.92 8.63 -25.29
N VAL A 234 8.75 8.80 -23.98
CA VAL A 234 8.21 10.03 -23.39
C VAL A 234 9.09 11.23 -23.74
N GLN A 235 10.41 11.10 -23.58
CA GLN A 235 11.34 12.17 -23.94
C GLN A 235 11.31 12.49 -25.43
N ARG A 236 11.32 11.45 -26.29
CA ARG A 236 11.32 11.60 -27.75
C ARG A 236 10.08 12.32 -28.27
N TYR A 237 8.92 12.00 -27.72
CA TYR A 237 7.64 12.54 -28.19
C TYR A 237 7.14 13.74 -27.37
N GLY A 238 7.85 14.12 -26.30
CA GLY A 238 7.42 15.19 -25.40
C GLY A 238 6.09 14.87 -24.71
N ALA A 239 5.84 13.60 -24.41
CA ALA A 239 4.60 13.16 -23.78
C ALA A 239 4.56 13.57 -22.30
N GLU A 240 3.36 13.79 -21.75
CA GLU A 240 3.18 14.09 -20.32
C GLU A 240 3.32 12.84 -19.45
N SER A 241 2.79 11.71 -19.92
CA SER A 241 2.75 10.44 -19.22
C SER A 241 2.72 9.26 -20.19
N GLY A 242 2.90 8.05 -19.67
CA GLY A 242 2.75 6.83 -20.46
C GLY A 242 2.66 5.58 -19.59
N VAL A 243 2.13 4.50 -20.18
CA VAL A 243 1.94 3.21 -19.52
C VAL A 243 2.29 2.10 -20.49
N VAL A 244 3.02 1.09 -20.02
CA VAL A 244 3.28 -0.14 -20.77
C VAL A 244 3.00 -1.34 -19.88
N VAL A 245 2.33 -2.35 -20.44
CA VAL A 245 1.89 -3.54 -19.71
C VAL A 245 2.27 -4.77 -20.52
N VAL A 246 2.91 -5.74 -19.88
CA VAL A 246 3.22 -7.04 -20.48
C VAL A 246 2.53 -8.13 -19.69
N LEU A 247 1.61 -8.84 -20.34
CA LEU A 247 0.80 -9.90 -19.75
C LEU A 247 1.06 -11.21 -20.48
N ASN A 248 1.18 -12.32 -19.74
CA ASN A 248 1.21 -13.64 -20.33
C ASN A 248 -0.23 -14.07 -20.69
N PRO A 249 -0.58 -14.25 -21.98
CA PRO A 249 -1.96 -14.49 -22.39
C PRO A 249 -2.51 -15.83 -21.92
N LYS A 250 -1.65 -16.84 -21.73
CA LYS A 250 -2.08 -18.18 -21.32
C LYS A 250 -2.47 -18.27 -19.85
N THR A 251 -1.88 -17.42 -19.02
CA THR A 251 -2.02 -17.52 -17.56
C THR A 251 -2.71 -16.30 -16.94
N GLY A 252 -2.57 -15.12 -17.53
CA GLY A 252 -2.91 -13.85 -16.90
C GLY A 252 -1.78 -13.30 -16.01
N ALA A 253 -0.60 -13.91 -16.00
CA ALA A 253 0.53 -13.42 -15.21
C ALA A 253 1.06 -12.07 -15.75
N LEU A 254 1.15 -11.06 -14.89
CA LEU A 254 1.73 -9.76 -15.22
C LEU A 254 3.26 -9.81 -15.18
N LEU A 255 3.91 -9.80 -16.34
CA LEU A 255 5.37 -9.93 -16.44
C LEU A 255 6.10 -8.60 -16.20
N ALA A 256 5.46 -7.47 -16.52
CA ALA A 256 5.94 -6.13 -16.25
C ALA A 256 4.79 -5.10 -16.34
N SER A 257 4.88 -4.01 -15.57
CA SER A 257 3.97 -2.84 -15.64
C SER A 257 4.75 -1.57 -15.31
N ALA A 258 4.92 -0.70 -16.31
CA ALA A 258 5.70 0.53 -16.23
C ALA A 258 4.76 1.71 -16.38
N ASN A 259 4.98 2.73 -15.56
CA ASN A 259 4.23 3.98 -15.58
C ASN A 259 5.23 5.13 -15.60
N TRP A 260 4.91 6.18 -16.35
CA TRP A 260 5.63 7.44 -16.32
C TRP A 260 4.64 8.59 -16.10
N PRO A 261 4.94 9.59 -15.24
CA PRO A 261 6.13 9.73 -14.39
C PRO A 261 6.30 8.62 -13.33
N ALA A 262 7.55 8.29 -13.00
CA ALA A 262 7.90 7.37 -11.91
C ALA A 262 8.24 8.13 -10.62
N TYR A 263 8.35 7.43 -9.49
CA TYR A 263 8.80 7.98 -8.22
C TYR A 263 9.68 7.00 -7.46
N ASN A 264 10.44 7.49 -6.48
CA ASN A 264 11.19 6.64 -5.57
C ASN A 264 10.34 6.36 -4.30
N PRO A 265 9.91 5.12 -4.05
CA PRO A 265 9.12 4.78 -2.86
C PRO A 265 9.91 4.91 -1.55
N ASN A 266 11.25 5.01 -1.58
CA ASN A 266 12.04 5.38 -0.41
C ASN A 266 11.86 6.85 -0.01
N ASP A 267 11.45 7.71 -0.95
CA ASP A 267 11.29 9.16 -0.77
C ASP A 267 9.84 9.60 -0.96
N PHE A 268 8.88 8.71 -0.69
CA PHE A 268 7.46 8.96 -0.95
C PHE A 268 7.00 10.28 -0.29
N ALA A 269 7.43 10.61 0.94
CA ALA A 269 7.00 11.84 1.61
C ALA A 269 7.31 13.15 0.85
N GLN A 270 8.25 13.13 -0.10
CA GLN A 270 8.65 14.29 -0.93
C GLN A 270 8.07 14.24 -2.35
N THR A 271 7.34 13.18 -2.69
CA THR A 271 6.80 12.93 -4.04
C THR A 271 5.39 13.51 -4.17
N ASP A 272 5.02 14.00 -5.37
CA ASP A 272 3.64 14.36 -5.69
C ASP A 272 2.73 13.12 -5.60
N ALA A 273 1.63 13.24 -4.85
CA ALA A 273 0.67 12.16 -4.68
C ALA A 273 0.06 11.62 -5.98
N ALA A 274 0.04 12.42 -7.05
CA ALA A 274 -0.38 11.98 -8.36
C ALA A 274 0.49 10.85 -8.93
N TYR A 275 1.76 10.74 -8.54
CA TYR A 275 2.70 9.76 -9.08
C TYR A 275 2.57 8.37 -8.44
N TYR A 276 1.87 8.27 -7.30
CA TYR A 276 1.59 6.98 -6.65
C TYR A 276 0.57 6.15 -7.41
N ILE A 277 -0.27 6.81 -8.22
CA ILE A 277 -1.38 6.17 -8.92
C ILE A 277 -0.82 5.21 -9.97
N ASN A 278 -1.23 3.95 -9.88
CA ASN A 278 -0.89 2.96 -10.89
C ASN A 278 -1.87 3.06 -12.07
N ASN A 279 -1.51 3.84 -13.08
CA ASN A 279 -2.34 4.07 -14.25
C ASN A 279 -2.66 2.79 -15.04
N THR A 280 -1.90 1.71 -14.84
CA THR A 280 -2.24 0.38 -15.41
C THR A 280 -3.64 -0.09 -14.99
N VAL A 281 -4.06 0.20 -13.76
CA VAL A 281 -5.33 -0.27 -13.19
C VAL A 281 -6.29 0.87 -12.80
N SER A 282 -5.78 2.09 -12.61
CA SER A 282 -6.54 3.22 -12.07
C SER A 282 -6.92 4.28 -13.10
N TRP A 283 -6.37 4.25 -14.32
CA TRP A 283 -6.62 5.27 -15.34
C TRP A 283 -7.59 4.76 -16.41
N PRO A 284 -8.89 5.11 -16.32
CA PRO A 284 -9.82 4.86 -17.40
C PRO A 284 -9.59 5.86 -18.54
N TYR A 285 -9.45 5.36 -19.76
CA TYR A 285 -9.26 6.15 -20.97
C TYR A 285 -10.14 5.63 -22.11
N GLU A 286 -10.41 6.47 -23.10
CA GLU A 286 -11.06 6.01 -24.34
C GLU A 286 -10.05 5.21 -25.18
N PRO A 287 -10.27 3.90 -25.42
CA PRO A 287 -9.29 3.07 -26.09
C PRO A 287 -9.13 3.41 -27.58
N GLY A 288 -10.14 4.00 -28.21
CA GLY A 288 -10.15 4.22 -29.65
C GLY A 288 -9.95 2.90 -30.42
N SER A 289 -9.16 2.96 -31.50
CA SER A 289 -9.07 1.88 -32.49
C SER A 289 -8.60 0.53 -31.95
N VAL A 290 -7.89 0.46 -30.81
CA VAL A 290 -7.51 -0.85 -30.23
C VAL A 290 -8.74 -1.65 -29.79
N PHE A 291 -9.86 -0.98 -29.50
CA PHE A 291 -11.13 -1.62 -29.16
C PHE A 291 -11.77 -2.37 -30.33
N LYS A 292 -11.41 -2.06 -31.59
CA LYS A 292 -11.95 -2.75 -32.76
C LYS A 292 -11.66 -4.25 -32.76
N ILE A 293 -10.60 -4.67 -32.06
CA ILE A 293 -10.29 -6.09 -31.81
C ILE A 293 -11.47 -6.78 -31.11
N VAL A 294 -12.04 -6.13 -30.10
CA VAL A 294 -13.19 -6.63 -29.31
C VAL A 294 -14.43 -6.72 -30.18
N THR A 295 -14.73 -5.66 -30.94
CA THR A 295 -15.89 -5.61 -31.84
C THR A 295 -15.80 -6.67 -32.93
N MET A 296 -14.64 -6.81 -33.57
CA MET A 296 -14.43 -7.80 -34.63
C MET A 296 -14.52 -9.23 -34.08
N ALA A 297 -13.91 -9.50 -32.92
CA ALA A 297 -14.01 -10.80 -32.26
C ALA A 297 -15.46 -11.15 -31.92
N ALA A 298 -16.23 -10.20 -31.38
CA ALA A 298 -17.65 -10.38 -31.08
C ALA A 298 -18.48 -10.69 -32.33
N ALA A 299 -18.19 -10.01 -33.45
CA ALA A 299 -18.90 -10.20 -34.71
C ALA A 299 -18.64 -11.57 -35.34
N LEU A 300 -17.39 -12.03 -35.27
CA LEU A 300 -16.99 -13.36 -35.74
C LEU A 300 -17.57 -14.46 -34.86
N ASP A 301 -17.43 -14.37 -33.52
CA ASP A 301 -17.92 -15.39 -32.58
C ASP A 301 -19.45 -15.50 -32.58
N SER A 302 -20.16 -14.38 -32.75
CA SER A 302 -21.63 -14.37 -32.88
C SER A 302 -22.15 -14.83 -34.25
N GLY A 303 -21.27 -15.04 -35.24
CA GLY A 303 -21.64 -15.37 -36.61
C GLY A 303 -22.32 -14.24 -37.38
N THR A 304 -22.20 -13.00 -36.89
CA THR A 304 -22.74 -11.80 -37.57
C THR A 304 -21.98 -11.55 -38.88
N VAL A 305 -20.67 -11.80 -38.87
CA VAL A 305 -19.81 -11.76 -40.05
C VAL A 305 -18.87 -12.96 -40.05
N GLY A 306 -18.38 -13.34 -41.23
CA GLY A 306 -17.18 -14.17 -41.40
C GLY A 306 -16.04 -13.33 -41.98
N PRO A 307 -14.80 -13.88 -42.07
CA PRO A 307 -13.66 -13.13 -42.60
C PRO A 307 -13.86 -12.59 -44.02
N GLY A 308 -14.59 -13.33 -44.87
CA GLY A 308 -14.92 -12.93 -46.24
C GLY A 308 -16.18 -12.09 -46.38
N THR A 309 -16.88 -11.77 -45.28
CA THR A 309 -17.99 -10.83 -45.33
C THR A 309 -17.46 -9.44 -45.68
N THR A 310 -18.18 -8.71 -46.52
CA THR A 310 -17.79 -7.38 -46.97
C THR A 310 -18.76 -6.32 -46.48
N VAL A 311 -18.24 -5.12 -46.25
CA VAL A 311 -19.01 -3.90 -46.00
C VAL A 311 -18.75 -2.88 -47.09
N ARG A 312 -19.71 -1.99 -47.33
CA ARG A 312 -19.55 -0.86 -48.25
C ARG A 312 -19.26 0.39 -47.44
N ASP A 313 -18.07 0.93 -47.61
CA ASP A 313 -17.64 2.19 -47.06
C ASP A 313 -17.76 3.30 -48.12
N GLU A 314 -18.69 4.23 -47.88
CA GLU A 314 -18.97 5.40 -48.72
C GLU A 314 -18.24 6.67 -48.22
N GLY A 315 -17.35 6.54 -47.23
CA GLY A 315 -16.57 7.62 -46.64
C GLY A 315 -17.29 8.40 -45.54
N VAL A 316 -18.59 8.13 -45.34
CA VAL A 316 -19.40 8.68 -44.26
C VAL A 316 -20.50 7.71 -43.85
N LEU A 317 -20.80 7.65 -42.55
CA LEU A 317 -21.95 6.94 -42.01
C LEU A 317 -22.67 7.83 -41.00
N GLU A 318 -23.99 7.96 -41.13
CA GLU A 318 -24.83 8.59 -40.11
C GLU A 318 -25.54 7.49 -39.32
N TYR A 319 -25.47 7.57 -37.99
CA TYR A 319 -26.18 6.65 -37.11
C TYR A 319 -26.53 7.32 -35.76
N GLY A 320 -27.81 7.27 -35.38
CA GLY A 320 -28.28 7.80 -34.10
C GLY A 320 -28.02 9.30 -33.91
N GLY A 321 -28.02 10.08 -34.98
CA GLY A 321 -27.75 11.52 -35.00
C GLY A 321 -26.27 11.89 -35.00
N GLN A 322 -25.36 10.92 -35.16
CA GLN A 322 -23.91 11.15 -35.21
C GLN A 322 -23.34 10.77 -36.57
N THR A 323 -22.42 11.60 -37.07
CA THR A 323 -21.72 11.36 -38.33
C THR A 323 -20.33 10.78 -38.06
N ILE A 324 -20.06 9.63 -38.65
CA ILE A 324 -18.84 8.83 -38.47
C ILE A 324 -18.02 8.91 -39.76
N TYR A 325 -16.72 9.10 -39.59
CA TYR A 325 -15.73 9.15 -40.66
C TYR A 325 -14.58 8.18 -40.35
N ASP A 326 -13.96 7.68 -41.41
CA ASP A 326 -12.63 7.08 -41.32
C ASP A 326 -11.55 8.16 -41.16
N SER A 327 -10.38 7.78 -40.64
CA SER A 327 -9.33 8.75 -40.28
C SER A 327 -8.80 9.55 -41.47
N ASP A 328 -8.87 9.00 -42.69
CA ASP A 328 -8.45 9.64 -43.93
C ASP A 328 -9.59 10.39 -44.66
N ARG A 329 -10.82 10.28 -44.14
CA ARG A 329 -12.05 10.84 -44.72
C ARG A 329 -12.26 10.43 -46.19
N GLN A 330 -11.81 9.25 -46.58
CA GLN A 330 -11.99 8.70 -47.92
C GLN A 330 -13.05 7.60 -47.92
N ALA A 331 -13.65 7.36 -49.10
CA ALA A 331 -14.46 6.18 -49.34
C ALA A 331 -13.58 5.01 -49.79
N HIS A 332 -13.72 3.85 -49.16
CA HIS A 332 -12.96 2.64 -49.53
C HIS A 332 -13.73 1.66 -50.41
N GLY A 333 -15.00 1.93 -50.70
CA GLY A 333 -15.82 1.05 -51.52
C GLY A 333 -16.16 -0.26 -50.79
N VAL A 334 -16.11 -1.39 -51.50
CA VAL A 334 -16.40 -2.70 -50.89
C VAL A 334 -15.12 -3.29 -50.33
N VAL A 335 -15.09 -3.50 -49.02
CA VAL A 335 -13.93 -4.01 -48.28
C VAL A 335 -14.31 -5.19 -47.39
N ASP A 336 -13.41 -6.16 -47.23
CA ASP A 336 -13.61 -7.31 -46.36
C ASP A 336 -13.24 -7.01 -44.89
N MET A 337 -13.57 -7.93 -43.98
CA MET A 337 -13.33 -7.74 -42.55
C MET A 337 -11.83 -7.62 -42.22
N THR A 338 -10.97 -8.29 -42.99
CA THR A 338 -9.51 -8.16 -42.86
C THR A 338 -9.05 -6.74 -43.18
N THR A 339 -9.57 -6.15 -44.26
CA THR A 339 -9.27 -4.78 -44.65
C THR A 339 -9.82 -3.77 -43.65
N VAL A 340 -11.05 -3.98 -43.13
CA VAL A 340 -11.63 -3.14 -42.08
C VAL A 340 -10.70 -3.05 -40.87
N LEU A 341 -10.17 -4.18 -40.39
CA LEU A 341 -9.27 -4.17 -39.24
C LEU A 341 -7.87 -3.65 -39.61
N ALA A 342 -7.30 -4.07 -40.75
CA ALA A 342 -5.95 -3.70 -41.18
C ALA A 342 -5.80 -2.20 -41.48
N LYS A 343 -6.83 -1.57 -42.07
CA LYS A 343 -6.87 -0.13 -42.31
C LYS A 343 -7.54 0.65 -41.17
N SER A 344 -7.99 -0.04 -40.13
CA SER A 344 -8.71 0.55 -39.00
C SER A 344 -9.89 1.43 -39.45
N LEU A 345 -10.78 0.90 -40.29
CA LEU A 345 -11.95 1.63 -40.80
C LEU A 345 -13.04 1.71 -39.71
N ASN A 346 -13.35 2.92 -39.24
CA ASN A 346 -14.40 3.22 -38.27
C ASN A 346 -15.78 2.87 -38.85
N ILE A 347 -16.04 3.25 -40.10
CA ILE A 347 -17.33 3.03 -40.76
C ILE A 347 -17.62 1.53 -40.86
N GLY A 348 -16.65 0.74 -41.32
CA GLY A 348 -16.79 -0.72 -41.37
C GLY A 348 -17.04 -1.33 -39.99
N THR A 349 -16.32 -0.87 -38.96
CA THR A 349 -16.52 -1.34 -37.58
C THR A 349 -17.92 -1.01 -37.04
N ALA A 350 -18.40 0.21 -37.29
CA ALA A 350 -19.72 0.66 -36.88
C ALA A 350 -20.83 -0.14 -37.58
N GLN A 351 -20.73 -0.37 -38.89
CA GLN A 351 -21.69 -1.18 -39.63
C GLN A 351 -21.79 -2.60 -39.08
N ILE A 352 -20.66 -3.21 -38.69
CA ILE A 352 -20.62 -4.53 -38.06
C ILE A 352 -21.33 -4.53 -36.71
N ALA A 353 -21.08 -3.53 -35.86
CA ALA A 353 -21.74 -3.42 -34.56
C ALA A 353 -23.26 -3.18 -34.70
N ILE A 354 -23.68 -2.36 -35.66
CA ILE A 354 -25.10 -2.13 -35.98
C ILE A 354 -25.75 -3.44 -36.45
N ALA A 355 -25.11 -4.17 -37.36
CA ALA A 355 -25.61 -5.47 -37.84
C ALA A 355 -25.70 -6.52 -36.72
N MET A 356 -24.77 -6.49 -35.76
CA MET A 356 -24.77 -7.37 -34.60
C MET A 356 -25.92 -7.05 -33.63
N GLY A 357 -26.28 -5.77 -33.53
CA GLY A 357 -27.27 -5.24 -32.60
C GLY A 357 -26.70 -4.99 -31.20
N ALA A 358 -27.28 -4.00 -30.51
CA ALA A 358 -26.77 -3.50 -29.24
C ALA A 358 -26.69 -4.57 -28.14
N GLU A 359 -27.73 -5.40 -28.00
CA GLU A 359 -27.77 -6.44 -26.97
C GLU A 359 -26.59 -7.40 -27.07
N LYS A 360 -26.31 -7.93 -28.26
CA LYS A 360 -25.18 -8.82 -28.51
C LYS A 360 -23.86 -8.10 -28.32
N PHE A 361 -23.71 -6.91 -28.91
CA PHE A 361 -22.49 -6.11 -28.78
C PHE A 361 -22.10 -5.90 -27.31
N TYR A 362 -23.00 -5.38 -26.48
CA TYR A 362 -22.70 -5.11 -25.07
C TYR A 362 -22.57 -6.38 -24.22
N THR A 363 -23.22 -7.49 -24.62
CA THR A 363 -22.96 -8.80 -24.02
C THR A 363 -21.49 -9.20 -24.21
N TYR A 364 -20.94 -9.05 -25.41
CA TYR A 364 -19.52 -9.34 -25.66
C TYR A 364 -18.59 -8.36 -24.93
N VAL A 365 -18.88 -7.06 -24.95
CA VAL A 365 -18.11 -6.06 -24.19
C VAL A 365 -17.97 -6.48 -22.71
N ARG A 366 -19.08 -6.93 -22.09
CA ARG A 366 -19.05 -7.46 -20.72
C ARG A 366 -18.35 -8.83 -20.59
N ARG A 367 -18.43 -9.71 -21.59
CA ARG A 367 -17.71 -11.00 -21.60
C ARG A 367 -16.19 -10.80 -21.67
N PHE A 368 -15.72 -9.76 -22.36
CA PHE A 368 -14.32 -9.32 -22.36
C PHE A 368 -13.87 -8.64 -21.06
N GLY A 369 -14.78 -8.43 -20.10
CA GLY A 369 -14.46 -7.93 -18.76
C GLY A 369 -14.56 -6.41 -18.59
N PHE A 370 -14.99 -5.67 -19.62
CA PHE A 370 -15.13 -4.21 -19.51
C PHE A 370 -16.34 -3.81 -18.65
N GLY A 371 -16.21 -2.69 -17.96
CA GLY A 371 -17.25 -2.15 -17.06
C GLY A 371 -17.29 -2.81 -15.69
N ARG A 372 -16.31 -3.64 -15.37
CA ARG A 372 -16.09 -4.23 -14.04
C ARG A 372 -14.61 -4.34 -13.73
N LEU A 373 -14.28 -4.53 -12.47
CA LEU A 373 -12.91 -4.83 -12.04
C LEU A 373 -12.43 -6.14 -12.69
N THR A 374 -11.16 -6.18 -13.10
CA THR A 374 -10.47 -7.41 -13.48
C THR A 374 -10.12 -8.26 -12.25
N GLU A 375 -10.18 -7.63 -11.06
CA GLU A 375 -9.82 -8.20 -9.76
C GLU A 375 -8.34 -8.57 -9.67
N ILE A 376 -7.49 -7.89 -10.44
CA ILE A 376 -6.04 -7.95 -10.26
C ILE A 376 -5.70 -7.56 -8.82
N ASP A 377 -4.68 -8.20 -8.29
CA ASP A 377 -4.17 -8.06 -6.93
C ASP A 377 -3.37 -6.77 -6.71
N LEU A 378 -3.93 -5.64 -7.12
CA LEU A 378 -3.36 -4.31 -6.99
C LEU A 378 -4.36 -3.33 -6.38
N TYR A 379 -3.86 -2.45 -5.51
CA TYR A 379 -4.67 -1.41 -4.90
C TYR A 379 -5.10 -0.35 -5.93
N GLY A 380 -6.34 0.15 -5.80
CA GLY A 380 -6.82 1.29 -6.58
C GLY A 380 -7.36 0.94 -7.98
N GLU A 381 -7.72 -0.31 -8.24
CA GLU A 381 -8.33 -0.70 -9.51
C GLU A 381 -9.67 0.02 -9.74
N THR A 382 -9.91 0.46 -10.98
CA THR A 382 -11.17 1.09 -11.41
C THR A 382 -11.85 0.27 -12.51
N PRO A 383 -13.19 0.25 -12.58
CA PRO A 383 -13.93 -0.60 -13.52
C PRO A 383 -14.05 -0.03 -14.94
N GLY A 384 -13.58 1.19 -15.19
CA GLY A 384 -13.90 1.93 -16.42
C GLY A 384 -15.35 2.41 -16.45
N THR A 385 -15.86 2.76 -17.63
CA THR A 385 -17.24 3.20 -17.85
C THR A 385 -17.78 2.60 -19.14
N VAL A 386 -18.77 1.72 -19.00
CA VAL A 386 -19.49 1.08 -20.11
C VAL A 386 -20.98 1.28 -19.90
N LYS A 387 -21.56 2.25 -20.61
CA LYS A 387 -23.01 2.44 -20.64
C LYS A 387 -23.64 1.47 -21.62
N ILE A 388 -24.77 0.88 -21.25
CA ILE A 388 -25.52 -0.09 -22.06
C ILE A 388 -26.96 0.41 -22.32
N PRO A 389 -27.71 -0.20 -23.27
CA PRO A 389 -29.10 0.15 -23.52
C PRO A 389 -29.95 0.09 -22.25
N GLY A 390 -30.66 1.18 -21.96
CA GLY A 390 -31.47 1.34 -20.75
C GLY A 390 -30.77 2.13 -19.65
N ASP A 391 -29.44 2.32 -19.71
CA ASP A 391 -28.74 3.19 -18.76
C ASP A 391 -29.05 4.67 -19.03
N PRO A 392 -29.02 5.52 -17.98
CA PRO A 392 -29.07 6.96 -18.16
C PRO A 392 -27.96 7.46 -19.09
N TYR A 393 -28.32 8.35 -20.03
CA TYR A 393 -27.39 8.94 -21.00
C TYR A 393 -26.73 7.92 -21.94
N TRP A 394 -27.35 6.76 -22.14
CA TRP A 394 -27.09 5.92 -23.30
C TRP A 394 -27.97 6.39 -24.46
N TYR A 395 -27.38 6.51 -25.65
CA TYR A 395 -28.06 6.92 -26.88
C TYR A 395 -27.75 5.91 -27.98
N GLU A 396 -28.62 5.81 -28.98
CA GLU A 396 -28.43 4.85 -30.09
C GLU A 396 -27.07 5.00 -30.77
N SER A 397 -26.60 6.23 -30.99
CA SER A 397 -25.27 6.51 -31.56
C SER A 397 -24.11 5.90 -30.77
N ALA A 398 -24.28 5.64 -29.46
CA ALA A 398 -23.25 5.00 -28.64
C ALA A 398 -22.90 3.58 -29.13
N LEU A 399 -23.84 2.86 -29.74
CA LEU A 399 -23.52 1.55 -30.33
C LEU A 399 -22.43 1.67 -31.39
N ALA A 400 -22.57 2.65 -32.28
CA ALA A 400 -21.62 2.87 -33.34
C ALA A 400 -20.29 3.43 -32.80
N THR A 401 -20.31 4.45 -31.94
CA THR A 401 -19.07 5.05 -31.42
C THR A 401 -18.28 4.09 -30.53
N ASN A 402 -18.97 3.34 -29.65
CA ASN A 402 -18.32 2.38 -28.77
C ASN A 402 -17.66 1.25 -29.57
N SER A 403 -18.17 0.93 -30.76
CA SER A 403 -17.60 -0.14 -31.61
C SER A 403 -16.14 0.12 -32.01
N PHE A 404 -15.73 1.38 -32.10
CA PHE A 404 -14.36 1.80 -32.38
C PHE A 404 -13.73 2.56 -31.20
N GLY A 405 -14.25 2.34 -29.98
CA GLY A 405 -13.63 2.75 -28.73
C GLY A 405 -13.82 4.21 -28.32
N GLN A 406 -14.87 4.89 -28.81
CA GLN A 406 -15.24 6.24 -28.38
C GLN A 406 -16.57 6.22 -27.61
N GLY A 407 -16.70 7.00 -26.54
CA GLY A 407 -17.87 6.96 -25.64
C GLY A 407 -17.84 5.81 -24.63
N ILE A 408 -16.71 5.10 -24.54
CA ILE A 408 -16.43 4.02 -23.59
C ILE A 408 -15.06 4.27 -22.96
N ALA A 409 -14.95 4.08 -21.65
CA ALA A 409 -13.67 4.21 -20.95
C ALA A 409 -13.25 2.87 -20.35
N VAL A 410 -12.00 2.47 -20.57
CA VAL A 410 -11.43 1.19 -20.10
C VAL A 410 -10.06 1.46 -19.49
N THR A 411 -9.55 0.55 -18.65
CA THR A 411 -8.19 0.67 -18.11
C THR A 411 -7.18 -0.07 -18.99
N PRO A 412 -5.87 0.29 -18.95
CA PRO A 412 -4.85 -0.41 -19.71
C PRO A 412 -4.82 -1.92 -19.42
N ILE A 413 -5.03 -2.34 -18.16
CA ILE A 413 -5.09 -3.76 -17.82
C ILE A 413 -6.31 -4.47 -18.43
N GLN A 414 -7.49 -3.85 -18.46
CA GLN A 414 -8.68 -4.41 -19.11
C GLN A 414 -8.44 -4.61 -20.61
N MET A 415 -7.89 -3.59 -21.29
CA MET A 415 -7.62 -3.67 -22.72
C MET A 415 -6.55 -4.73 -23.02
N THR A 416 -5.49 -4.79 -22.21
CA THR A 416 -4.42 -5.80 -22.33
C THR A 416 -4.99 -7.21 -22.14
N ALA A 417 -5.84 -7.43 -21.13
CA ALA A 417 -6.50 -8.72 -20.88
C ALA A 417 -7.42 -9.12 -22.04
N ALA A 418 -8.15 -8.17 -22.64
CA ALA A 418 -9.01 -8.44 -23.79
C ALA A 418 -8.21 -8.87 -25.04
N VAL A 419 -7.09 -8.19 -25.33
CA VAL A 419 -6.18 -8.60 -26.43
C VAL A 419 -5.55 -9.96 -26.12
N ALA A 420 -5.15 -10.19 -24.87
CA ALA A 420 -4.61 -11.46 -24.42
C ALA A 420 -5.62 -12.62 -24.59
N ALA A 421 -6.91 -12.38 -24.36
CA ALA A 421 -7.96 -13.38 -24.57
C ALA A 421 -8.01 -13.82 -26.04
N VAL A 422 -7.87 -12.89 -26.99
CA VAL A 422 -7.79 -13.23 -28.43
C VAL A 422 -6.56 -14.09 -28.72
N ALA A 423 -5.40 -13.72 -28.17
CA ALA A 423 -4.17 -14.52 -28.28
C ALA A 423 -4.27 -15.89 -27.58
N ASN A 424 -5.15 -16.02 -26.59
CA ASN A 424 -5.41 -17.23 -25.81
C ASN A 424 -6.64 -18.01 -26.29
N GLY A 425 -7.01 -17.89 -27.57
CA GLY A 425 -8.09 -18.68 -28.17
C GLY A 425 -9.48 -18.38 -27.60
N GLY A 426 -9.71 -17.15 -27.12
CA GLY A 426 -10.99 -16.69 -26.56
C GLY A 426 -11.12 -16.86 -25.05
N LEU A 427 -10.11 -17.44 -24.37
CA LEU A 427 -10.12 -17.59 -22.91
C LEU A 427 -9.55 -16.34 -22.23
N LEU A 428 -10.44 -15.57 -21.59
CA LEU A 428 -10.07 -14.42 -20.77
C LEU A 428 -9.55 -14.88 -19.41
N MET A 429 -8.26 -14.67 -19.17
CA MET A 429 -7.62 -14.97 -17.88
C MET A 429 -7.82 -13.81 -16.90
N LYS A 430 -7.93 -14.13 -15.61
CA LYS A 430 -7.84 -13.12 -14.54
C LYS A 430 -6.37 -12.66 -14.43
N PRO A 431 -6.07 -11.37 -14.62
CA PRO A 431 -4.72 -10.87 -14.43
C PRO A 431 -4.26 -10.99 -12.97
N TYR A 432 -2.99 -11.32 -12.74
CA TYR A 432 -2.42 -11.39 -11.39
C TYR A 432 -0.91 -11.10 -11.36
N VAL A 433 -0.44 -10.54 -10.26
CA VAL A 433 0.95 -10.11 -10.03
C VAL A 433 1.66 -11.06 -9.07
N VAL A 434 1.03 -11.50 -7.98
CA VAL A 434 1.64 -12.40 -7.00
C VAL A 434 1.49 -13.85 -7.43
N GLN A 435 2.61 -14.52 -7.69
CA GLN A 435 2.65 -15.95 -8.02
C GLN A 435 2.42 -16.82 -6.78
N LYS A 436 2.99 -16.45 -5.64
CA LYS A 436 2.80 -17.15 -4.36
C LYS A 436 3.07 -16.23 -3.16
N VAL A 437 2.42 -16.57 -2.06
CA VAL A 437 2.60 -16.01 -0.72
C VAL A 437 3.24 -17.10 0.14
N VAL A 438 4.36 -16.80 0.81
CA VAL A 438 5.17 -17.78 1.57
C VAL A 438 5.24 -17.43 3.04
#